data_AF-A0A7W0IXF1-F1
#
_entry.id   AF-A0A7W0IXF1-F1
#
_cell.length_a   1.000
_cell.length_b   1.000
_cell.length_c   1.000
_cell.angle_alpha   90.00
_cell.angle_beta   90.00
_cell.angle_gamma   90.00
#
_symmetry.space_group_name_H-M   'P 1'
#
loop_
_entity.id
_entity.type
_entity.pdbx_description
1 polymer ?
#
loop_
_entity_poly.entity_id
_entity_poly.type
_entity_poly.pdbx_seq_one_letter_code
_entity_poly.pdbx_strand_id
1 'polypeptide(L)'
;MKKNVIILSFIIAFFVSGCSWMTSFVVLNNSDLEIRIRYSLRSRGTKYWYVPPKVVESTKLGSRGPNWNVIPDANRSYDEGNGIVEITIPPKHAVLVAQNPIYLGYNKERSSEIALVRLDIISPLGQITYAGDELAKAFMKRSDQLYILRYE
;
A
#
# COMPACT_ATOMS: atom_id res chain seq x y z
N MET A 1 17.97 -1.33 49.44
CA MET A 1 17.40 -2.22 48.40
C MET A 1 16.36 -1.59 47.46
N LYS A 2 15.71 -0.45 47.78
CA LYS A 2 14.68 0.16 46.91
C LYS A 2 15.18 0.89 45.65
N LYS A 3 16.45 1.33 45.59
CA LYS A 3 17.03 2.06 44.44
C LYS A 3 17.26 1.19 43.19
N ASN A 4 17.51 -0.10 43.36
CA ASN A 4 17.83 -0.99 42.22
C ASN A 4 16.57 -1.40 41.42
N VAL A 5 15.38 -1.32 42.03
CA VAL A 5 14.11 -1.67 41.38
C VAL A 5 13.70 -0.60 40.36
N ILE A 6 13.98 0.68 40.64
CA ILE A 6 13.59 1.81 39.76
C ILE A 6 14.43 1.84 38.48
N ILE A 7 15.73 1.50 38.56
CA ILE A 7 16.63 1.47 37.40
C ILE A 7 16.26 0.33 36.45
N LEU A 8 15.85 -0.83 36.98
CA LEU A 8 15.44 -1.97 36.17
C LEU A 8 14.14 -1.68 35.40
N SER A 9 13.19 -0.98 36.02
CA SER A 9 11.95 -0.54 35.35
C SER A 9 12.20 0.45 34.21
N PHE A 10 13.19 1.34 34.32
CA PHE A 10 13.55 2.28 33.26
C PHE A 10 14.22 1.60 32.06
N ILE A 11 15.06 0.59 32.31
CA ILE A 11 15.72 -0.19 31.24
C ILE A 11 14.68 -1.02 30.47
N ILE A 12 13.72 -1.66 31.16
CA ILE A 12 12.67 -2.46 30.52
C ILE A 12 11.74 -1.57 29.66
N ALA A 13 11.42 -0.36 30.11
CA ALA A 13 10.60 0.57 29.32
C ALA A 13 11.27 1.04 28.02
N PHE A 14 12.61 1.10 27.97
CA PHE A 14 13.36 1.50 26.79
C PHE A 14 13.39 0.43 25.67
N PHE A 15 13.29 -0.85 26.02
CA PHE A 15 13.39 -1.95 25.05
C PHE A 15 12.10 -2.28 24.30
N VAL A 16 10.95 -1.72 24.68
CA VAL A 16 9.65 -2.07 24.06
C VAL A 16 9.12 -1.05 23.05
N SER A 17 9.90 -0.03 22.70
CA SER A 17 9.60 0.85 21.56
C SER A 17 9.98 0.18 20.23
N GLY A 18 9.47 -1.04 20.01
CA GLY A 18 9.49 -1.67 18.71
C GLY A 18 8.64 -0.82 17.76
N CYS A 19 9.28 0.06 17.00
CA CYS A 19 8.65 0.79 15.91
C CYS A 19 8.10 -0.23 14.91
N SER A 20 6.84 -0.61 15.05
CA SER A 20 6.13 -1.40 14.06
C SER A 20 6.17 -0.63 12.74
N TRP A 21 6.89 -1.17 11.76
CA TRP A 21 6.97 -0.56 10.43
C TRP A 21 5.80 -1.02 9.56
N MET A 22 5.18 -0.08 8.86
CA MET A 22 4.14 -0.36 7.87
C MET A 22 4.71 -0.10 6.49
N THR A 23 4.61 -1.09 5.60
CA THR A 23 5.02 -0.95 4.21
C THR A 23 3.82 -0.54 3.37
N SER A 24 3.97 0.55 2.62
CA SER A 24 2.94 1.09 1.74
C SER A 24 3.19 0.66 0.30
N PHE A 25 2.14 0.15 -0.36
CA PHE A 25 2.13 -0.17 -1.78
C PHE A 25 1.34 0.90 -2.52
N VAL A 26 1.98 1.53 -3.50
CA VAL A 26 1.46 2.70 -4.20
C VAL A 26 1.48 2.49 -5.71
N VAL A 27 0.37 2.80 -6.37
CA VAL A 27 0.33 2.94 -7.83
C VAL A 27 0.56 4.40 -8.17
N LEU A 28 1.61 4.69 -8.93
CA LEU A 28 1.95 6.04 -9.39
C LEU A 28 1.54 6.17 -10.86
N ASN A 29 0.59 7.07 -11.14
CA ASN A 29 0.30 7.53 -12.49
C ASN A 29 1.31 8.64 -12.86
N ASN A 30 2.38 8.28 -13.56
CA ASN A 30 3.38 9.22 -14.05
C ASN A 30 3.05 9.75 -15.46
N SER A 31 2.01 9.23 -16.11
CA SER A 31 1.58 9.69 -17.42
C SER A 31 0.89 11.07 -17.36
N ASP A 32 0.56 11.61 -18.53
CA ASP A 32 -0.28 12.81 -18.69
C ASP A 32 -1.77 12.45 -18.89
N LEU A 33 -2.12 11.16 -18.78
CA LEU A 33 -3.47 10.64 -18.95
C LEU A 33 -4.08 10.26 -17.61
N GLU A 34 -5.39 10.38 -17.49
CA GLU A 34 -6.12 9.76 -16.39
C GLU A 34 -6.16 8.24 -16.58
N ILE A 35 -5.92 7.50 -15.50
CA ILE A 35 -6.04 6.03 -15.49
C ILE A 35 -7.09 5.59 -14.48
N ARG A 36 -7.75 4.47 -14.76
CA ARG A 36 -8.55 3.75 -13.78
C ARG A 36 -7.77 2.53 -13.32
N ILE A 37 -7.75 2.29 -12.02
CA ILE A 37 -7.26 1.04 -11.46
C ILE A 37 -8.41 0.24 -10.89
N ARG A 38 -8.33 -1.08 -11.03
CA ARG A 38 -9.22 -2.04 -10.39
C ARG A 38 -8.37 -3.09 -9.71
N TYR A 39 -8.52 -3.29 -8.40
CA TYR A 39 -7.76 -4.29 -7.68
C TYR A 39 -8.62 -5.14 -6.77
N SER A 40 -8.22 -6.39 -6.58
CA SER A 40 -8.86 -7.30 -5.65
C SER A 40 -8.01 -7.53 -4.41
N LEU A 41 -8.68 -7.59 -3.28
CA LEU A 41 -8.09 -7.82 -1.98
C LEU A 41 -8.14 -9.30 -1.60
N ARG A 42 -7.13 -9.73 -0.86
CA ARG A 42 -7.09 -11.04 -0.23
C ARG A 42 -8.09 -11.05 0.93
N SER A 43 -8.94 -12.08 0.97
CA SER A 43 -9.80 -12.34 2.11
C SER A 43 -9.02 -12.98 3.28
N ARG A 44 -9.35 -12.60 4.51
CA ARG A 44 -9.00 -13.34 5.73
C ARG A 44 -10.30 -13.84 6.38
N GLY A 45 -10.71 -15.05 6.03
CA GLY A 45 -11.98 -15.62 6.47
C GLY A 45 -13.15 -14.96 5.75
N THR A 46 -14.00 -14.24 6.48
CA THR A 46 -15.18 -13.55 5.95
C THR A 46 -14.95 -12.05 5.69
N LYS A 47 -13.76 -11.52 5.97
CA LYS A 47 -13.45 -10.09 5.84
C LYS A 47 -12.24 -9.84 4.94
N TYR A 48 -12.32 -8.79 4.13
CA TYR A 48 -11.21 -8.30 3.33
C TYR A 48 -10.36 -7.30 4.12
N TRP A 49 -9.06 -7.30 3.86
CA TRP A 49 -8.12 -6.29 4.41
C TRP A 49 -8.25 -4.98 3.63
N TYR A 50 -9.38 -4.31 3.80
CA TYR A 50 -9.67 -3.04 3.15
C TYR A 50 -9.03 -1.89 3.90
N VAL A 51 -8.06 -1.25 3.25
CA VAL A 51 -7.57 0.08 3.64
C VAL A 51 -8.19 1.08 2.67
N PRO A 52 -8.96 2.06 3.16
CA PRO A 52 -9.51 3.09 2.28
C PRO A 52 -8.40 3.75 1.47
N PRO A 53 -8.52 3.77 0.13
CA PRO A 53 -7.45 4.30 -0.69
C PRO A 53 -7.28 5.79 -0.46
N LYS A 54 -6.04 6.24 -0.56
CA LYS A 54 -5.66 7.64 -0.39
C LYS A 54 -4.81 8.09 -1.55
N VAL A 55 -4.86 9.38 -1.87
CA VAL A 55 -4.16 9.96 -3.01
C VAL A 55 -3.20 11.06 -2.59
N VAL A 56 -2.09 11.19 -3.32
CA VAL A 56 -1.12 12.27 -3.15
C VAL A 56 -0.54 12.66 -4.51
N GLU A 57 -0.15 13.92 -4.68
CA GLU A 57 0.63 14.36 -5.83
C GLU A 57 1.98 13.62 -5.90
N SER A 58 2.44 13.28 -7.11
CA SER A 58 3.67 12.53 -7.35
C SER A 58 4.91 13.23 -6.80
N THR A 59 4.94 14.56 -6.83
CA THR A 59 6.05 15.40 -6.32
C THR A 59 6.21 15.32 -4.81
N LYS A 60 5.14 14.96 -4.09
CA LYS A 60 5.13 14.77 -2.64
C LYS A 60 5.41 13.31 -2.26
N LEU A 61 5.50 12.40 -3.24
CA LEU A 61 5.77 10.99 -3.00
C LEU A 61 7.25 10.77 -2.66
N GLY A 62 7.55 10.47 -1.40
CA GLY A 62 8.92 10.23 -0.91
C GLY A 62 9.33 11.09 0.27
N SER A 63 8.56 12.12 0.62
CA SER A 63 8.67 12.77 1.93
C SER A 63 8.35 11.75 3.04
N ARG A 64 9.06 11.78 4.17
CA ARG A 64 8.68 10.98 5.35
C ARG A 64 7.24 11.32 5.75
N GLY A 65 6.32 10.38 5.54
CA GLY A 65 4.89 10.56 5.84
C GLY A 65 4.21 11.59 4.93
N PRO A 66 3.99 11.29 3.64
CA PRO A 66 3.27 12.22 2.78
C PRO A 66 1.86 12.46 3.34
N ASN A 67 1.38 13.70 3.23
CA ASN A 67 0.03 14.08 3.62
C ASN A 67 -0.97 13.49 2.60
N TRP A 68 -1.37 12.26 2.88
CA TRP A 68 -2.33 11.52 2.09
C TRP A 68 -3.72 12.13 2.19
N ASN A 69 -4.35 12.39 1.04
CA ASN A 69 -5.71 12.90 0.96
C ASN A 69 -6.71 11.75 0.77
N VAL A 70 -7.90 11.91 1.33
CA VAL A 70 -9.02 11.00 1.09
C VAL A 70 -9.48 11.15 -0.36
N ILE A 71 -9.69 10.03 -1.06
CA ILE A 71 -10.26 10.05 -2.41
C ILE A 71 -11.77 10.28 -2.29
N PRO A 72 -12.34 11.27 -3.01
CA PRO A 72 -13.79 11.49 -3.03
C PRO A 72 -14.55 10.24 -3.48
N ASP A 73 -15.74 9.99 -2.91
CA ASP A 73 -16.54 8.81 -3.24
C ASP A 73 -16.95 8.74 -4.72
N ALA A 74 -17.06 9.87 -5.42
CA ALA A 74 -17.28 9.90 -6.86
C ALA A 74 -16.14 9.24 -7.68
N ASN A 75 -14.94 9.16 -7.11
CA ASN A 75 -13.73 8.67 -7.77
C ASN A 75 -13.29 7.30 -7.23
N ARG A 76 -14.10 6.65 -6.39
CA ARG A 76 -13.84 5.31 -5.87
C ARG A 76 -15.11 4.48 -5.76
N SER A 77 -14.99 3.18 -5.98
CA SER A 77 -16.03 2.21 -5.61
C SER A 77 -15.40 1.05 -4.85
N TYR A 78 -16.19 0.45 -3.95
CA TYR A 78 -15.78 -0.74 -3.22
C TYR A 78 -16.94 -1.74 -3.21
N ASP A 79 -16.71 -2.88 -3.84
CA ASP A 79 -17.57 -4.05 -3.77
C ASP A 79 -17.06 -4.95 -2.63
N GLU A 80 -17.72 -4.85 -1.48
CA GLU A 80 -17.38 -5.61 -0.29
C GLU A 80 -17.58 -7.12 -0.46
N GLY A 81 -18.54 -7.55 -1.29
CA GLY A 81 -18.82 -8.96 -1.51
C GLY A 81 -17.69 -9.68 -2.25
N ASN A 82 -17.03 -8.97 -3.16
CA ASN A 82 -15.93 -9.50 -3.97
C ASN A 82 -14.54 -8.99 -3.54
N GLY A 83 -14.49 -8.03 -2.61
CA GLY A 83 -13.25 -7.37 -2.20
C GLY A 83 -12.58 -6.59 -3.34
N ILE A 84 -13.39 -6.01 -4.23
CA ILE A 84 -12.91 -5.29 -5.42
C ILE A 84 -13.00 -3.79 -5.16
N VAL A 85 -11.90 -3.09 -5.43
CA VAL A 85 -11.84 -1.63 -5.35
C VAL A 85 -11.55 -1.09 -6.75
N GLU A 86 -12.31 -0.08 -7.18
CA GLU A 86 -12.02 0.68 -8.40
C GLU A 86 -11.78 2.15 -8.07
N ILE A 87 -10.76 2.74 -8.71
CA ILE A 87 -10.34 4.12 -8.44
C ILE A 87 -9.90 4.78 -9.73
N THR A 88 -10.26 6.05 -9.89
CA THR A 88 -9.70 6.91 -10.93
C THR A 88 -8.51 7.70 -10.38
N ILE A 89 -7.36 7.65 -11.06
CA ILE A 89 -6.12 8.33 -10.69
C ILE A 89 -5.80 9.43 -11.70
N PRO A 90 -5.84 10.71 -11.29
CA PRO A 90 -5.45 11.80 -12.17
C PRO A 90 -3.98 11.71 -12.62
N PRO A 91 -3.59 12.40 -13.70
CA PRO A 91 -2.19 12.55 -14.09
C PRO A 91 -1.32 13.02 -12.92
N LYS A 92 -0.08 12.53 -12.86
CA LYS A 92 0.92 12.90 -11.84
C LYS A 92 0.46 12.70 -10.38
N HIS A 93 -0.42 11.72 -10.13
CA HIS A 93 -0.85 11.36 -8.78
C HIS A 93 -0.49 9.91 -8.44
N ALA A 94 -0.36 9.64 -7.15
CA ALA A 94 -0.09 8.33 -6.61
C ALA A 94 -1.21 7.92 -5.65
N VAL A 95 -1.63 6.67 -5.71
CA VAL A 95 -2.67 6.11 -4.85
C VAL A 95 -2.12 4.99 -3.98
N LEU A 96 -2.36 5.09 -2.68
CA LEU A 96 -2.13 4.02 -1.71
C LEU A 96 -3.18 2.93 -1.90
N VAL A 97 -2.74 1.75 -2.34
CA VAL A 97 -3.62 0.61 -2.66
C VAL A 97 -3.59 -0.49 -1.60
N ALA A 98 -2.49 -0.61 -0.85
CA ALA A 98 -2.38 -1.55 0.26
C ALA A 98 -1.33 -1.11 1.29
N GLN A 99 -1.49 -1.62 2.51
CA GLN A 99 -0.52 -1.48 3.59
C GLN A 99 -0.32 -2.82 4.27
N ASN A 100 0.94 -3.19 4.48
CA ASN A 100 1.31 -4.44 5.11
C ASN A 100 2.26 -4.21 6.29
N PRO A 101 1.97 -4.81 7.46
CA PRO A 101 2.96 -4.86 8.52
C PRO A 101 4.08 -5.83 8.09
N ILE A 102 5.34 -5.40 8.22
CA ILE A 102 6.52 -6.26 8.08
C ILE A 102 6.62 -6.90 6.66
N TYR A 103 6.74 -6.08 5.61
CA TYR A 103 7.09 -6.56 4.28
C TYR A 103 8.56 -6.26 3.96
N LEU A 104 9.36 -7.31 3.73
CA LEU A 104 10.81 -7.20 3.50
C LEU A 104 11.21 -7.23 2.02
N GLY A 105 10.22 -7.21 1.11
CA GLY A 105 10.42 -7.36 -0.33
C GLY A 105 9.88 -8.67 -0.87
N TYR A 106 9.94 -8.82 -2.21
CA TYR A 106 9.48 -10.04 -2.85
C TYR A 106 10.32 -11.23 -2.40
N ASN A 107 9.64 -12.18 -1.76
CA ASN A 107 10.11 -13.53 -1.52
C ASN A 107 8.97 -14.45 -1.96
N LYS A 108 9.26 -15.43 -2.83
CA LYS A 108 8.26 -16.35 -3.38
C LYS A 108 7.46 -17.08 -2.29
N GLU A 109 8.10 -17.41 -1.16
CA GLU A 109 7.44 -18.08 -0.03
C GLU A 109 6.49 -17.15 0.73
N ARG A 110 6.65 -15.84 0.56
CA ARG A 110 5.91 -14.78 1.25
C ARG A 110 5.10 -13.88 0.31
N SER A 111 4.97 -14.23 -0.97
CA SER A 111 4.18 -13.43 -1.92
C SER A 111 2.71 -13.36 -1.53
N SER A 112 2.23 -14.35 -0.78
CA SER A 112 0.90 -14.39 -0.17
C SER A 112 0.68 -13.35 0.94
N GLU A 113 1.73 -12.72 1.46
CA GLU A 113 1.62 -11.72 2.53
C GLU A 113 1.02 -10.40 2.01
N ILE A 114 1.19 -10.06 0.72
CA ILE A 114 0.60 -8.85 0.11
C ILE A 114 -0.93 -8.97 0.11
N ALA A 115 -1.60 -7.93 0.60
CA ALA A 115 -3.06 -7.89 0.66
C ALA A 115 -3.72 -7.83 -0.74
N LEU A 116 -2.96 -7.50 -1.79
CA LEU A 116 -3.43 -7.42 -3.17
C LEU A 116 -3.28 -8.76 -3.88
N VAL A 117 -4.30 -9.18 -4.62
CA VAL A 117 -4.30 -10.44 -5.40
C VAL A 117 -4.17 -10.16 -6.89
N ARG A 118 -4.88 -9.14 -7.37
CA ARG A 118 -4.89 -8.68 -8.77
C ARG A 118 -4.94 -7.16 -8.80
N LEU A 119 -4.31 -6.57 -9.81
CA LEU A 119 -4.40 -5.16 -10.16
C LEU A 119 -4.50 -5.03 -11.68
N ASP A 120 -5.57 -4.42 -12.13
CA ASP A 120 -5.78 -3.98 -13.51
C ASP A 120 -5.55 -2.47 -13.58
N ILE A 121 -4.74 -2.02 -14.53
CA ILE A 121 -4.56 -0.60 -14.87
C ILE A 121 -5.19 -0.39 -16.25
N ILE A 122 -6.21 0.45 -16.31
CA ILE A 122 -7.03 0.72 -17.50
C ILE A 122 -6.78 2.18 -17.91
N SER A 123 -6.39 2.37 -19.16
CA SER A 123 -6.07 3.67 -19.74
C SER A 123 -6.71 3.81 -21.13
N PRO A 124 -6.75 5.01 -21.71
CA PRO A 124 -7.14 5.18 -23.12
C PRO A 124 -6.28 4.38 -24.11
N LEU A 125 -5.06 4.00 -23.72
CA LEU A 125 -4.12 3.25 -24.57
C LEU A 125 -4.26 1.73 -24.44
N GLY A 126 -5.05 1.24 -23.49
CA GLY A 126 -5.25 -0.18 -23.23
C GLY A 126 -5.25 -0.54 -21.75
N GLN A 127 -5.21 -1.85 -21.48
CA GLN A 127 -5.26 -2.42 -20.14
C GLN A 127 -4.01 -3.27 -19.86
N ILE A 128 -3.43 -3.08 -18.67
CA ILE A 128 -2.35 -3.92 -18.12
C ILE A 128 -2.91 -4.67 -16.91
N THR A 129 -2.63 -5.97 -16.82
CA THR A 129 -3.07 -6.83 -15.71
C THR A 129 -1.87 -7.38 -14.97
N TYR A 130 -1.89 -7.30 -13.65
CA TYR A 130 -0.92 -7.92 -12.76
C TYR A 130 -1.63 -8.84 -11.78
N ALA A 131 -1.13 -10.06 -11.60
CA ALA A 131 -1.68 -11.02 -10.64
C ALA A 131 -0.60 -11.87 -9.98
N GLY A 132 -0.89 -12.35 -8.76
CA GLY A 132 -0.03 -13.28 -8.03
C GLY A 132 1.42 -12.77 -7.87
N ASP A 133 2.39 -13.59 -8.26
CA ASP A 133 3.81 -13.25 -8.14
C ASP A 133 4.23 -12.08 -9.05
N GLU A 134 3.60 -11.92 -10.21
CA GLU A 134 3.90 -10.81 -11.12
C GLU A 134 3.51 -9.47 -10.51
N LEU A 135 2.37 -9.43 -9.81
CA LEU A 135 1.94 -8.25 -9.06
C LEU A 135 2.97 -7.86 -8.00
N ALA A 136 3.42 -8.82 -7.19
CA ALA A 136 4.41 -8.57 -6.16
C ALA A 136 5.75 -8.07 -6.72
N LYS A 137 6.16 -8.58 -7.89
CA LYS A 137 7.38 -8.16 -8.60
C LYS A 137 7.25 -6.80 -9.28
N ALA A 138 6.05 -6.42 -9.72
CA ALA A 138 5.80 -5.14 -10.39
C ALA A 138 5.99 -3.93 -9.46
N PHE A 139 5.85 -4.13 -8.14
CA PHE A 139 6.13 -3.13 -7.14
C PHE A 139 7.63 -3.01 -6.85
N MET A 140 8.22 -1.89 -7.23
CA MET A 140 9.63 -1.61 -6.98
C MET A 140 9.85 -0.97 -5.61
N LYS A 141 10.82 -1.49 -4.84
CA LYS A 141 11.24 -0.90 -3.56
C LYS A 141 11.80 0.50 -3.80
N ARG A 142 11.28 1.50 -3.09
CA ARG A 142 11.86 2.85 -3.00
C ARG A 142 12.48 3.15 -1.65
N SER A 143 11.87 2.64 -0.58
CA SER A 143 12.42 2.62 0.77
C SER A 143 11.89 1.37 1.49
N ASP A 144 12.30 1.15 2.74
CA ASP A 144 11.77 0.04 3.55
C ASP A 144 10.25 0.13 3.80
N GLN A 145 9.67 1.33 3.67
CA GLN A 145 8.25 1.59 3.92
C GLN A 145 7.46 1.92 2.66
N LEU A 146 8.08 1.93 1.47
CA LEU A 146 7.44 2.38 0.24
C LEU A 146 7.83 1.53 -0.97
N TYR A 147 6.82 0.94 -1.58
CA TYR A 147 6.90 0.19 -2.82
C TYR A 147 5.99 0.86 -3.87
N ILE A 148 6.51 1.05 -5.08
CA ILE A 148 5.83 1.78 -6.14
C ILE A 148 5.72 0.92 -7.40
N LEU A 149 4.52 0.80 -7.92
CA LEU A 149 4.26 0.39 -9.30
C LEU A 149 4.01 1.65 -10.13
N ARG A 150 4.79 1.87 -11.17
CA ARG A 150 4.71 3.07 -12.03
C ARG A 150 3.98 2.75 -13.32
N TYR A 151 3.03 3.60 -13.68
CA TYR A 151 2.43 3.67 -15.01
C TYR A 151 2.94 4.92 -15.71
N GLU A 152 3.34 4.81 -16.98
CA GLU A 152 3.99 5.86 -17.78
C GLU A 152 3.19 6.21 -19.03
#